data_AF-A0A179IRP4-F1
#
_entry.id   AF-A0A179IRP4-F1
#
_cell.length_a   1.000
_cell.length_b   1.000
_cell.length_c   1.000
_cell.angle_alpha   90.00
_cell.angle_beta   90.00
_cell.angle_gamma   90.00
#
_symmetry.space_group_name_H-M   'P 1'
#
loop_
_entity.id
_entity.type
_entity.pdbx_description
1 polymer ?
#
loop_
_entity_poly.entity_id
_entity_poly.type
_entity_poly.pdbx_seq_one_letter_code
_entity_poly.pdbx_strand_id
1 'polypeptide(L)'
;MLEDPIFRVQTREGRRRLSLPGVFEALGRDEIEHFLGLQKHQEDPFHVFLSYLGAAVLARNGEEDPVRPADYWRDKLRALAGPAGDDAWTLVVEEMLQPAFMQPPLPHADHARLKPTAYTPDELDLLPTAKNHDLKKARASSAEVDGWVYALISLQTMSGYYGRGNRGISRMNSGYGNRPIAEVVRSFRPGRRWQDAVERLLLHRREVLRRPFGYDPHQGLVLVWTEVWDGKTSLPLRRLDPFYLEICRRIRLRSDGTSIVQADSLSADNDRIAAKDLKGVVGDAWLPVVMPKDAKDEPKAYTVPPEGISVDTLRRLIFEEGFELGALQKPLDRWQGDVYFSISVLVRGEGKTNGFYHQIVTIPERARPRLWKRQEQRETFAKLSKQAVERAGEVEHRILKPAVYALLGTLERSGRENVTFKTWWERAAREYTAAWEDAFFPWLWSVPEDATRDEALQEWTRKLYSVALEVLRETERRLPSKEGRRYQTVAAAERIFLGAFYNRFSELFQPRKEEVLP
;
A
#
# COMPACT_ATOMS: atom_id res chain seq x y z
N MET A 1 21.21 -12.21 15.01
CA MET A 1 19.75 -12.38 14.73
C MET A 1 19.30 -13.83 14.60
N LEU A 2 20.14 -14.75 14.11
CA LEU A 2 19.79 -16.16 14.01
C LEU A 2 19.65 -16.84 15.38
N GLU A 3 20.51 -16.44 16.33
CA GLU A 3 20.50 -16.97 17.70
C GLU A 3 19.83 -16.02 18.70
N ASP A 4 20.16 -14.72 18.64
CA ASP A 4 19.68 -13.75 19.64
C ASP A 4 18.16 -13.51 19.54
N PRO A 5 17.42 -13.60 20.65
CA PRO A 5 15.99 -13.36 20.67
C PRO A 5 15.66 -11.86 20.70
N ILE A 6 15.81 -11.19 19.56
CA ILE A 6 15.66 -9.73 19.47
C ILE A 6 14.23 -9.28 19.16
N PHE A 7 13.41 -10.12 18.52
CA PHE A 7 12.06 -9.73 18.10
C PHE A 7 11.08 -9.90 19.24
N ARG A 8 10.47 -8.80 19.68
CA ARG A 8 9.41 -8.83 20.69
C ARG A 8 8.07 -9.05 20.02
N VAL A 9 7.34 -10.07 20.46
CA VAL A 9 6.03 -10.45 19.92
C VAL A 9 5.02 -10.61 21.03
N GLN A 10 3.76 -10.32 20.72
CA GLN A 10 2.62 -10.74 21.52
C GLN A 10 2.07 -12.05 20.97
N THR A 11 1.85 -13.01 21.87
CA THR A 11 1.18 -14.28 21.61
C THR A 11 0.00 -14.43 22.57
N ARG A 12 -0.83 -15.45 22.38
CA ARG A 12 -1.92 -15.79 23.31
C ARG A 12 -1.45 -16.04 24.74
N GLU A 13 -0.24 -16.57 24.90
CA GLU A 13 0.37 -16.89 26.21
C GLU A 13 1.05 -15.67 26.85
N GLY A 14 1.15 -14.55 26.13
CA GLY A 14 1.80 -13.34 26.59
C GLY A 14 2.92 -12.86 25.67
N ARG A 15 3.76 -11.96 26.21
CA ARG A 15 4.89 -11.37 25.49
C ARG A 15 6.06 -12.34 25.46
N ARG A 16 6.65 -12.53 24.28
CA ARG A 16 7.83 -13.38 24.06
C ARG A 16 8.89 -12.61 23.28
N ARG A 17 10.15 -13.01 23.45
CA ARG A 17 11.27 -12.60 22.60
C ARG A 17 11.71 -13.80 21.77
N LEU A 18 11.83 -13.61 20.46
CA LEU A 18 12.17 -14.66 19.50
C LEU A 18 13.36 -14.24 18.63
N SER A 19 14.18 -15.22 18.23
CA SER A 19 15.16 -15.02 17.15
C SER A 19 14.45 -15.03 15.79
N LEU A 20 15.14 -14.67 14.70
CA LEU A 20 14.51 -14.69 13.37
C LEU A 20 13.97 -16.10 13.01
N PRO A 21 14.72 -17.21 13.22
CA PRO A 21 14.18 -18.56 13.03
C PRO A 21 12.96 -18.87 13.91
N GLY A 22 12.96 -18.41 15.16
CA GLY A 22 11.81 -18.55 16.07
C GLY A 22 10.57 -17.78 15.60
N VAL A 23 10.75 -16.61 14.98
CA VAL A 23 9.66 -15.86 14.33
C VAL A 23 9.06 -16.69 13.18
N PHE A 24 9.88 -17.29 12.33
CA PHE A 24 9.40 -18.12 11.22
C PHE A 24 8.62 -19.36 11.70
N GLU A 25 9.12 -20.06 12.72
CA GLU A 25 8.39 -21.17 13.33
C GLU A 25 7.03 -20.72 13.90
N ALA A 26 7.01 -19.62 14.66
CA ALA A 26 5.79 -19.09 15.26
C ALA A 26 4.79 -18.56 14.21
N LEU A 27 5.26 -18.02 13.07
CA LEU A 27 4.40 -17.68 11.93
C LEU A 27 3.82 -18.93 11.26
N GLY A 28 4.63 -19.99 11.10
CA GLY A 28 4.19 -21.29 10.61
C GLY A 28 3.10 -21.92 11.49
N ARG A 29 3.15 -21.70 12.80
CA ARG A 29 2.12 -22.13 13.76
C ARG A 29 0.98 -21.14 13.99
N ASP A 30 1.00 -19.98 13.33
CA ASP A 30 0.05 -18.88 13.53
C ASP A 30 -0.07 -18.41 14.98
N GLU A 31 1.04 -18.41 15.74
CA GLU A 31 1.07 -18.07 17.18
C GLU A 31 1.21 -16.57 17.46
N ILE A 32 1.76 -15.81 16.51
CA ILE A 32 2.00 -14.37 16.65
C ILE A 32 0.70 -13.61 16.43
N GLU A 33 0.29 -12.81 17.43
CA GLU A 33 -0.86 -11.91 17.32
C GLU A 33 -0.46 -10.55 16.74
N HIS A 34 0.66 -9.98 17.23
CA HIS A 34 1.29 -8.79 16.65
C HIS A 34 2.76 -8.66 17.07
N PHE A 35 3.53 -7.91 16.29
CA PHE A 35 4.91 -7.53 16.62
C PHE A 35 4.92 -6.26 17.47
N LEU A 36 5.72 -6.23 18.54
CA LEU A 36 5.82 -5.05 19.41
C LEU A 36 6.81 -4.04 18.81
N GLY A 37 6.52 -2.74 18.96
CA GLY A 37 7.37 -1.65 18.47
C GLY A 37 7.29 -1.38 16.95
N LEU A 38 6.65 -2.27 16.19
CA LEU A 38 6.44 -2.13 14.76
C LEU A 38 5.40 -1.03 14.48
N GLN A 39 5.77 -0.03 13.69
CA GLN A 39 4.86 1.07 13.33
C GLN A 39 3.93 0.66 12.19
N LYS A 40 2.78 1.34 12.07
CA LYS A 40 1.76 0.96 11.08
C LYS A 40 2.29 0.95 9.63
N HIS A 41 3.12 1.91 9.25
CA HIS A 41 3.73 1.98 7.92
C HIS A 41 4.86 0.96 7.71
N GLN A 42 5.36 0.33 8.78
CA GLN A 42 6.40 -0.70 8.74
C GLN A 42 5.82 -2.13 8.71
N GLU A 43 4.54 -2.32 9.03
CA GLU A 43 3.87 -3.64 9.05
C GLU A 43 4.00 -4.38 7.71
N ASP A 44 3.60 -3.75 6.61
CA ASP A 44 3.66 -4.37 5.28
C ASP A 44 5.10 -4.54 4.77
N PRO A 45 6.03 -3.58 4.92
CA PRO A 45 7.44 -3.80 4.60
C PRO A 45 8.04 -5.01 5.33
N PHE A 46 7.75 -5.16 6.62
CA PHE A 46 8.24 -6.27 7.41
C PHE A 46 7.58 -7.61 6.98
N HIS A 47 6.27 -7.60 6.74
CA HIS A 47 5.55 -8.76 6.22
C HIS A 47 6.10 -9.22 4.86
N VAL A 48 6.35 -8.30 3.93
CA VAL A 48 6.94 -8.58 2.62
C VAL A 48 8.35 -9.13 2.74
N PHE A 49 9.18 -8.55 3.62
CA PHE A 49 10.52 -9.06 3.91
C PHE A 49 10.48 -10.52 4.38
N LEU A 50 9.67 -10.84 5.39
CA LEU A 50 9.55 -12.20 5.92
C LEU A 50 8.98 -13.17 4.87
N SER A 51 8.03 -12.73 4.05
CA SER A 51 7.40 -13.56 3.03
C SER A 51 8.36 -13.88 1.88
N TYR A 52 9.08 -12.89 1.34
CA TYR A 52 10.11 -13.14 0.32
C TYR A 52 11.25 -13.98 0.87
N LEU A 53 11.71 -13.72 2.10
CA LEU A 53 12.79 -14.51 2.71
C LEU A 53 12.38 -15.98 2.91
N GLY A 54 11.20 -16.23 3.47
CA GLY A 54 10.67 -17.58 3.65
C GLY A 54 10.47 -18.30 2.31
N ALA A 55 9.86 -17.64 1.33
CA ALA A 55 9.65 -18.22 0.00
C ALA A 55 10.96 -18.49 -0.74
N ALA A 56 11.98 -17.64 -0.58
CA ALA A 56 13.31 -17.85 -1.17
C ALA A 56 14.02 -19.06 -0.57
N VAL A 57 13.97 -19.22 0.75
CA VAL A 57 14.50 -20.40 1.44
C VAL A 57 13.82 -21.67 0.92
N LEU A 58 12.49 -21.72 0.91
CA LEU A 58 11.75 -22.90 0.46
C LEU A 58 12.04 -23.22 -1.01
N ALA A 59 11.98 -22.21 -1.89
CA ALA A 59 12.24 -22.41 -3.32
C ALA A 59 13.64 -22.94 -3.60
N ARG A 60 14.66 -22.46 -2.90
CA ARG A 60 16.06 -22.89 -3.07
C ARG A 60 16.31 -24.30 -2.56
N ASN A 61 15.47 -24.81 -1.68
CA ASN A 61 15.53 -26.16 -1.15
C ASN A 61 14.53 -27.13 -1.82
N GLY A 62 13.76 -26.67 -2.81
CA GLY A 62 12.76 -27.50 -3.48
C GLY A 62 11.57 -27.86 -2.58
N GLU A 63 11.27 -27.02 -1.60
CA GLU A 63 10.21 -27.24 -0.61
C GLU A 63 9.04 -26.28 -0.82
N GLU A 64 7.86 -26.68 -0.38
CA GLU A 64 6.63 -25.87 -0.50
C GLU A 64 5.94 -25.60 0.83
N ASP A 65 6.25 -26.36 1.89
CA ASP A 65 5.60 -26.23 3.20
C ASP A 65 6.32 -25.19 4.09
N PRO A 66 5.66 -24.06 4.42
CA PRO A 66 6.22 -23.04 5.30
C PRO A 66 6.17 -23.42 6.80
N VAL A 67 5.51 -24.50 7.20
CA VAL A 67 5.41 -24.90 8.61
C VAL A 67 6.62 -25.76 8.99
N ARG A 68 7.71 -25.08 9.37
CA ARG A 68 9.00 -25.71 9.71
C ARG A 68 9.49 -25.30 11.12
N PRO A 69 10.23 -26.16 11.82
CA PRO A 69 10.80 -25.85 13.13
C PRO A 69 11.89 -24.78 13.05
N ALA A 70 12.20 -24.11 14.16
CA ALA A 70 13.21 -23.06 14.20
C ALA A 70 14.60 -23.53 13.73
N ASP A 71 15.01 -24.76 14.05
CA ASP A 71 16.32 -25.30 13.65
C ASP A 71 16.46 -25.37 12.12
N TYR A 72 15.39 -25.78 11.43
CA TYR A 72 15.35 -25.77 9.97
C TYR A 72 15.59 -24.35 9.44
N TRP A 73 14.85 -23.36 9.95
CA TRP A 73 14.98 -21.98 9.49
C TRP A 73 16.37 -21.43 9.76
N ARG A 74 16.95 -21.71 10.94
CA ARG A 74 18.32 -21.30 11.28
C ARG A 74 19.31 -21.81 10.24
N ASP A 75 19.30 -23.11 9.98
CA ASP A 75 20.25 -23.75 9.06
C ASP A 75 20.09 -23.22 7.63
N LYS A 76 18.86 -23.07 7.15
CA LYS A 76 18.61 -22.61 5.78
C LYS A 76 18.86 -21.13 5.58
N LEU A 77 18.58 -20.28 6.57
CA LEU A 77 18.93 -18.85 6.53
C LEU A 77 20.45 -18.65 6.52
N ARG A 78 21.18 -19.40 7.36
CA ARG A 78 22.64 -19.41 7.35
C ARG A 78 23.19 -19.84 6.00
N ALA A 79 22.66 -20.93 5.43
CA ALA A 79 23.06 -21.40 4.10
C ALA A 79 22.75 -20.39 2.98
N LEU A 80 21.67 -19.60 3.11
CA LEU A 80 21.30 -18.57 2.14
C LEU A 80 22.30 -17.41 2.09
N ALA A 81 22.96 -17.08 3.20
CA ALA A 81 24.04 -16.09 3.25
C ALA A 81 25.33 -16.56 2.57
N GLY A 82 25.51 -17.86 2.38
CA GLY A 82 26.69 -18.41 1.71
C GLY A 82 27.98 -18.00 2.42
N PRO A 83 29.01 -17.52 1.69
CA PRO A 83 30.30 -17.12 2.27
C PRO A 83 30.21 -15.99 3.31
N ALA A 84 29.15 -15.17 3.28
CA ALA A 84 28.95 -14.10 4.25
C ALA A 84 28.59 -14.62 5.65
N GLY A 85 28.17 -15.89 5.77
CA GLY A 85 27.89 -16.53 7.05
C GLY A 85 26.93 -15.74 7.96
N ASP A 86 27.25 -15.73 9.26
CA ASP A 86 26.41 -15.10 10.28
C ASP A 86 26.53 -13.56 10.31
N ASP A 87 27.56 -12.99 9.68
CA ASP A 87 27.73 -11.52 9.54
C ASP A 87 26.55 -10.91 8.77
N ALA A 88 26.07 -11.60 7.73
CA ALA A 88 24.87 -11.20 6.99
C ALA A 88 23.59 -11.11 7.84
N TRP A 89 23.58 -11.74 9.01
CA TRP A 89 22.48 -11.79 9.98
C TRP A 89 22.81 -11.09 11.31
N THR A 90 23.88 -10.29 11.31
CA THR A 90 24.33 -9.52 12.48
C THR A 90 24.09 -8.04 12.23
N LEU A 91 23.45 -7.35 13.18
CA LEU A 91 23.05 -5.95 12.98
C LEU A 91 24.22 -4.96 12.98
N VAL A 92 25.25 -5.26 13.77
CA VAL A 92 26.46 -4.43 13.87
C VAL A 92 27.66 -5.34 13.68
N VAL A 93 28.35 -5.15 12.56
CA VAL A 93 29.64 -5.78 12.27
C VAL A 93 30.67 -4.66 12.22
N GLU A 94 31.76 -4.77 12.98
CA GLU A 94 32.77 -3.71 13.04
C GLU A 94 33.58 -3.61 11.74
N GLU A 95 33.92 -4.77 11.17
CA GLU A 95 34.63 -4.86 9.89
C GLU A 95 33.74 -4.41 8.74
N MET A 96 34.15 -3.33 8.07
CA MET A 96 33.38 -2.69 6.99
C MET A 96 33.51 -3.42 5.66
N LEU A 97 34.53 -4.27 5.52
CA LEU A 97 34.67 -5.18 4.38
C LEU A 97 33.74 -6.40 4.49
N GLN A 98 33.09 -6.61 5.63
CA GLN A 98 32.08 -7.65 5.83
C GLN A 98 30.66 -7.06 5.77
N PRO A 99 29.68 -7.85 5.32
CA PRO A 99 28.29 -7.44 5.36
C PRO A 99 27.79 -7.35 6.80
N ALA A 100 26.75 -6.56 7.01
CA ALA A 100 25.89 -6.66 8.19
C ALA A 100 24.44 -6.77 7.70
N PHE A 101 23.50 -7.18 8.55
CA PHE A 101 22.10 -7.34 8.16
C PHE A 101 21.56 -6.07 7.48
N MET A 102 21.13 -6.20 6.21
CA MET A 102 20.62 -5.11 5.36
C MET A 102 21.62 -3.96 5.14
N GLN A 103 22.92 -4.23 5.27
CA GLN A 103 24.01 -3.26 5.23
C GLN A 103 25.19 -3.84 4.42
N PRO A 104 25.52 -3.26 3.24
CA PRO A 104 26.52 -3.85 2.35
C PRO A 104 27.95 -3.73 2.89
N PRO A 105 28.87 -4.60 2.47
CA PRO A 105 30.29 -4.33 2.54
C PRO A 105 30.65 -3.05 1.78
N LEU A 106 31.57 -2.27 2.33
CA LEU A 106 32.00 -1.00 1.77
C LEU A 106 33.48 -1.10 1.34
N PRO A 107 33.85 -0.58 0.16
CA PRO A 107 35.25 -0.50 -0.24
C PRO A 107 36.07 0.34 0.75
N HIS A 108 37.35 -0.01 0.95
CA HIS A 108 38.25 0.68 1.88
C HIS A 108 38.30 2.21 1.65
N ALA A 109 38.24 2.65 0.39
CA ALA A 109 38.27 4.07 0.03
C ALA A 109 37.05 4.87 0.57
N ASP A 110 35.96 4.19 0.93
CA ASP A 110 34.73 4.83 1.40
C ASP A 110 34.63 4.88 2.93
N HIS A 111 35.48 4.17 3.68
CA HIS A 111 35.38 4.05 5.14
C HIS A 111 35.48 5.41 5.83
N ALA A 112 36.44 6.25 5.41
CA ALA A 112 36.65 7.59 5.97
C ALA A 112 35.57 8.62 5.59
N ARG A 113 34.65 8.26 4.68
CA ARG A 113 33.60 9.16 4.16
C ARG A 113 32.25 8.97 4.83
N LEU A 114 32.10 7.94 5.67
CA LEU A 114 30.88 7.67 6.43
C LEU A 114 30.52 8.89 7.28
N LYS A 115 29.23 9.25 7.27
CA LYS A 115 28.71 10.37 8.07
C LYS A 115 27.53 9.93 8.91
N PRO A 116 27.41 10.42 10.16
CA PRO A 116 26.22 10.23 10.97
C PRO A 116 24.98 10.70 10.20
N THR A 117 23.93 9.88 10.16
CA THR A 117 22.65 10.24 9.53
C THR A 117 21.45 10.08 10.45
N ALA A 118 21.54 9.25 11.48
CA ALA A 118 20.48 9.03 12.46
C ALA A 118 21.07 8.53 13.78
N TYR A 119 20.47 8.92 14.90
CA TYR A 119 20.84 8.47 16.24
C TYR A 119 19.76 7.57 16.87
N THR A 120 18.58 7.51 16.26
CA THR A 120 17.48 6.63 16.66
C THR A 120 16.84 5.95 15.46
N PRO A 121 16.12 4.82 15.64
CA PRO A 121 15.46 4.14 14.51
C PRO A 121 14.46 4.99 13.75
N ASP A 122 13.72 5.86 14.45
CA ASP A 122 12.72 6.75 13.86
C ASP A 122 13.35 7.85 12.99
N GLU A 123 14.60 8.26 13.28
CA GLU A 123 15.37 9.15 12.40
C GLU A 123 15.91 8.43 11.15
N LEU A 124 16.21 7.13 11.27
CA LEU A 124 16.69 6.31 10.15
C LEU A 124 15.56 5.91 9.19
N ASP A 125 14.34 5.77 9.70
CA ASP A 125 13.19 5.27 8.96
C ASP A 125 12.77 6.19 7.80
N LEU A 126 11.93 5.66 6.91
CA LEU A 126 11.46 6.24 5.66
C LEU A 126 10.72 7.58 5.80
N LEU A 127 10.28 7.98 6.99
CA LEU A 127 9.47 9.18 7.22
C LEU A 127 10.36 10.43 7.31
N PRO A 128 10.46 11.28 6.27
CA PRO A 128 11.00 12.62 6.44
C PRO A 128 10.10 13.40 7.40
N THR A 129 10.48 13.44 8.67
CA THR A 129 9.86 14.34 9.64
C THR A 129 10.34 15.74 9.32
N ALA A 130 9.39 16.64 9.04
CA ALA A 130 9.72 18.04 8.84
C ALA A 130 10.45 18.58 10.09
N LYS A 131 11.48 19.41 9.88
CA LYS A 131 12.07 20.23 10.97
C LYS A 131 10.93 21.09 11.54
N ASN A 132 10.43 20.77 12.74
CA ASN A 132 9.46 21.54 13.52
C ASN A 132 7.95 21.23 13.31
N HIS A 133 7.54 19.98 13.48
CA HIS A 133 6.15 19.67 13.88
C HIS A 133 6.16 18.81 15.16
N ASP A 134 5.07 18.85 15.94
CA ASP A 134 4.86 18.37 17.33
C ASP A 134 5.18 16.89 17.66
N LEU A 135 5.92 16.19 16.79
CA LEU A 135 6.55 14.91 17.06
C LEU A 135 8.04 15.15 17.31
N LYS A 136 8.47 15.03 18.57
CA LYS A 136 9.90 15.05 18.95
C LYS A 136 10.65 14.02 18.09
N LYS A 137 11.71 14.47 17.39
CA LYS A 137 12.49 13.69 16.42
C LYS A 137 13.19 12.44 16.95
N ALA A 138 13.31 12.31 18.27
CA ALA A 138 13.86 11.17 18.95
C ALA A 138 12.90 10.76 20.07
N ARG A 139 11.90 9.93 19.76
CA ARG A 139 11.03 9.33 20.81
C ARG A 139 11.65 8.06 21.41
N ALA A 140 12.62 7.47 20.73
CA ALA A 140 13.25 6.22 21.13
C ALA A 140 14.68 6.43 21.66
N SER A 141 14.86 7.25 22.71
CA SER A 141 16.17 7.40 23.39
C SER A 141 16.65 6.13 24.10
N SER A 142 15.77 5.13 24.25
CA SER A 142 16.06 3.74 24.62
C SER A 142 15.42 2.80 23.60
N ALA A 143 15.78 2.95 22.33
CA ALA A 143 15.22 2.11 21.28
C ALA A 143 15.65 0.65 21.45
N GLU A 144 14.68 -0.24 21.36
CA GLU A 144 14.95 -1.67 21.36
C GLU A 144 15.51 -2.11 19.99
N VAL A 145 16.26 -3.21 20.01
CA VAL A 145 17.01 -3.69 18.85
C VAL A 145 16.08 -3.99 17.66
N ASP A 146 14.88 -4.52 17.92
CA ASP A 146 13.87 -4.76 16.87
C ASP A 146 13.41 -3.48 16.16
N GLY A 147 13.39 -2.33 16.84
CA GLY A 147 13.10 -1.04 16.23
C GLY A 147 14.08 -0.67 15.12
N TRP A 148 15.38 -0.92 15.31
CA TRP A 148 16.40 -0.72 14.28
C TRP A 148 16.22 -1.67 13.09
N VAL A 149 15.81 -2.92 13.34
CA VAL A 149 15.49 -3.90 12.28
C VAL A 149 14.34 -3.40 11.42
N TYR A 150 13.24 -2.96 12.03
CA TYR A 150 12.07 -2.47 11.31
C TYR A 150 12.37 -1.21 10.50
N ALA A 151 13.12 -0.26 11.09
CA ALA A 151 13.55 0.94 10.39
C ALA A 151 14.48 0.63 9.21
N LEU A 152 15.45 -0.28 9.37
CA LEU A 152 16.33 -0.71 8.28
C LEU A 152 15.55 -1.36 7.14
N ILE A 153 14.63 -2.30 7.44
CA ILE A 153 13.83 -2.97 6.42
C ILE A 153 12.96 -1.97 5.67
N SER A 154 12.27 -1.09 6.39
CA SER A 154 11.44 -0.03 5.81
C SER A 154 12.27 0.91 4.91
N LEU A 155 13.37 1.46 5.43
CA LEU A 155 14.27 2.33 4.67
C LEU A 155 14.76 1.64 3.40
N GLN A 156 15.26 0.41 3.52
CA GLN A 156 15.95 -0.26 2.43
C GLN A 156 15.00 -0.78 1.34
N THR A 157 13.77 -1.15 1.68
CA THR A 157 12.84 -1.84 0.77
C THR A 157 11.65 -1.00 0.29
N MET A 158 11.51 0.24 0.79
CA MET A 158 10.40 1.14 0.45
C MET A 158 10.83 2.57 0.07
N SER A 159 12.12 2.92 0.19
CA SER A 159 12.55 4.29 -0.10
C SER A 159 12.55 4.66 -1.58
N GLY A 160 11.92 5.80 -1.88
CA GLY A 160 12.12 6.53 -3.13
C GLY A 160 13.40 7.37 -3.17
N TYR A 161 13.60 8.04 -4.31
CA TYR A 161 14.65 9.03 -4.49
C TYR A 161 14.47 10.18 -3.50
N TYR A 162 15.57 10.67 -2.93
CA TYR A 162 15.55 11.76 -1.95
C TYR A 162 16.75 12.71 -2.13
N GLY A 163 16.88 13.23 -3.35
CA GLY A 163 17.99 14.12 -3.72
C GLY A 163 19.26 13.38 -4.13
N ARG A 164 20.25 14.15 -4.59
CA ARG A 164 21.51 13.62 -5.12
C ARG A 164 22.19 12.74 -4.07
N GLY A 165 22.54 11.51 -4.46
CA GLY A 165 23.15 10.54 -3.55
C GLY A 165 22.17 9.59 -2.85
N ASN A 166 20.86 9.84 -2.90
CA ASN A 166 19.83 9.03 -2.22
C ASN A 166 18.90 8.38 -3.24
N ARG A 167 19.31 7.21 -3.74
CA ARG A 167 18.70 6.49 -4.86
C ARG A 167 17.52 5.61 -4.45
N GLY A 168 16.50 5.42 -5.30
CA GLY A 168 15.30 4.66 -4.90
C GLY A 168 15.50 3.14 -4.96
N ILE A 169 14.53 2.38 -4.44
CA ILE A 169 14.39 0.96 -4.79
C ILE A 169 13.99 0.80 -6.26
N SER A 170 14.24 -0.38 -6.82
CA SER A 170 13.87 -0.77 -8.18
C SER A 170 12.38 -1.04 -8.37
N ARG A 171 11.63 -1.28 -7.28
CA ARG A 171 10.19 -1.59 -7.29
C ARG A 171 9.31 -0.33 -7.26
N MET A 172 9.63 0.65 -8.10
CA MET A 172 8.83 1.84 -8.31
C MET A 172 9.02 2.41 -9.72
N ASN A 173 7.98 3.06 -10.23
CA ASN A 173 7.98 3.64 -11.58
C ASN A 173 8.95 4.82 -11.74
N SER A 174 9.09 5.65 -10.71
CA SER A 174 9.97 6.80 -10.75
C SER A 174 10.53 7.10 -9.37
N GLY A 175 11.56 7.95 -9.28
CA GLY A 175 12.15 8.33 -7.99
C GLY A 175 11.18 9.00 -7.01
N TYR A 176 10.12 9.64 -7.50
CA TYR A 176 9.03 10.20 -6.69
C TYR A 176 7.81 9.27 -6.57
N GLY A 177 7.92 8.07 -7.14
CA GLY A 177 6.92 7.03 -6.99
C GLY A 177 6.87 6.48 -5.56
N ASN A 178 5.93 5.58 -5.37
CA ASN A 178 5.78 4.79 -4.14
C ASN A 178 5.55 3.33 -4.53
N ARG A 179 5.71 2.45 -3.55
CA ARG A 179 5.48 1.02 -3.68
C ARG A 179 4.24 0.65 -2.86
N PRO A 180 3.03 0.69 -3.43
CA PRO A 180 1.85 0.17 -2.76
C PRO A 180 1.95 -1.34 -2.59
N ILE A 181 1.51 -1.82 -1.43
CA ILE A 181 1.39 -3.25 -1.13
C ILE A 181 -0.08 -3.63 -1.23
N ALA A 182 -0.47 -4.18 -2.38
CA ALA A 182 -1.82 -4.64 -2.64
C ALA A 182 -1.89 -6.18 -2.55
N GLU A 183 -2.86 -6.70 -1.80
CA GLU A 183 -2.98 -8.12 -1.50
C GLU A 183 -4.43 -8.52 -1.23
N VAL A 184 -4.82 -9.73 -1.64
CA VAL A 184 -6.02 -10.41 -1.15
C VAL A 184 -5.63 -11.34 0.02
N VAL A 185 -6.25 -11.15 1.18
CA VAL A 185 -5.99 -11.92 2.40
C VAL A 185 -7.26 -12.57 2.94
N ARG A 186 -7.13 -13.72 3.61
CA ARG A 186 -8.24 -14.36 4.37
C ARG A 186 -8.26 -13.97 5.85
N SER A 187 -7.11 -13.53 6.36
CA SER A 187 -6.91 -13.17 7.75
C SER A 187 -5.79 -12.15 7.85
N PHE A 188 -5.93 -11.19 8.76
CA PHE A 188 -4.86 -10.27 9.12
C PHE A 188 -3.96 -10.82 10.24
N ARG A 189 -4.20 -12.05 10.72
CA ARG A 189 -3.26 -12.71 11.63
C ARG A 189 -1.91 -12.89 10.93
N PRO A 190 -0.79 -12.44 11.55
CA PRO A 190 0.52 -12.47 10.91
C PRO A 190 0.91 -13.84 10.33
N GLY A 191 0.68 -14.93 11.07
CA GLY A 191 1.06 -16.26 10.63
C GLY A 191 0.23 -16.76 9.46
N ARG A 192 -1.11 -16.70 9.54
CA ARG A 192 -1.99 -17.08 8.44
C ARG A 192 -1.74 -16.25 7.18
N ARG A 193 -1.57 -14.93 7.31
CA ARG A 193 -1.24 -14.03 6.20
C ARG A 193 0.09 -14.41 5.55
N TRP A 194 1.12 -14.67 6.36
CA TRP A 194 2.44 -15.08 5.88
C TRP A 194 2.42 -16.43 5.17
N GLN A 195 1.76 -17.45 5.73
CA GLN A 195 1.62 -18.76 5.06
C GLN A 195 0.91 -18.64 3.71
N ASP A 196 -0.20 -17.88 3.65
CA ASP A 196 -0.94 -17.60 2.42
C ASP A 196 -0.09 -16.86 1.38
N ALA A 197 0.75 -15.93 1.82
CA ALA A 197 1.66 -15.20 0.96
C ALA A 197 2.77 -16.10 0.40
N VAL A 198 3.44 -16.88 1.24
CA VAL A 198 4.53 -17.79 0.84
C VAL A 198 4.06 -18.81 -0.19
N GLU A 199 2.90 -19.43 0.04
CA GLU A 199 2.32 -20.40 -0.89
C GLU A 199 2.07 -19.80 -2.27
N ARG A 200 1.48 -18.60 -2.34
CA ARG A 200 1.24 -17.88 -3.60
C ARG A 200 2.52 -17.34 -4.23
N LEU A 201 3.51 -16.96 -3.42
CA LEU A 201 4.82 -16.55 -3.90
C LEU A 201 5.49 -17.68 -4.68
N LEU A 202 5.49 -18.91 -4.17
CA LEU A 202 6.11 -20.04 -4.89
C LEU A 202 5.48 -20.28 -6.28
N LEU A 203 4.17 -20.03 -6.43
CA LEU A 203 3.50 -20.04 -7.73
C LEU A 203 3.93 -18.85 -8.60
N HIS A 204 3.87 -17.63 -8.04
CA HIS A 204 4.31 -16.38 -8.68
C HIS A 204 5.74 -16.47 -9.21
N ARG A 205 6.63 -17.13 -8.45
CA ARG A 205 8.03 -17.34 -8.81
C ARG A 205 8.16 -18.01 -10.17
N ARG A 206 7.35 -19.05 -10.43
CA ARG A 206 7.34 -19.80 -11.68
C ARG A 206 6.91 -18.91 -12.85
N GLU A 207 5.98 -17.99 -12.62
CA GLU A 207 5.53 -17.03 -13.62
C GLU A 207 6.60 -15.99 -13.93
N VAL A 208 7.24 -15.41 -12.89
CA VAL A 208 8.30 -14.40 -13.05
C VAL A 208 9.50 -14.98 -13.79
N LEU A 209 9.89 -16.23 -13.51
CA LEU A 209 10.99 -16.90 -14.21
C LEU A 209 10.72 -17.16 -15.70
N ARG A 210 9.45 -17.23 -16.11
CA ARG A 210 9.07 -17.37 -17.54
C ARG A 210 9.08 -16.03 -18.28
N ARG A 211 9.10 -14.90 -17.56
CA ARG A 211 9.17 -13.56 -18.15
C ARG A 211 10.60 -13.22 -18.54
N PRO A 212 10.81 -12.31 -19.51
CA PRO A 212 12.14 -11.97 -20.03
C PRO A 212 12.97 -11.07 -19.09
N PHE A 213 12.84 -11.22 -17.77
CA PHE A 213 13.67 -10.50 -16.79
C PHE A 213 15.09 -11.08 -16.69
N GLY A 214 15.25 -12.37 -16.98
CA GLY A 214 16.54 -13.05 -17.01
C GLY A 214 17.11 -13.41 -15.64
N TYR A 215 16.31 -13.39 -14.56
CA TYR A 215 16.71 -13.82 -13.22
C TYR A 215 17.36 -15.21 -13.19
N ASP A 216 18.27 -15.44 -12.25
CA ASP A 216 18.91 -16.74 -12.06
C ASP A 216 18.10 -17.58 -11.04
N PRO A 217 17.48 -18.69 -11.46
CA PRO A 217 16.64 -19.50 -10.59
C PRO A 217 17.40 -20.36 -9.56
N HIS A 218 18.71 -20.56 -9.74
CA HIS A 218 19.51 -21.52 -8.97
C HIS A 218 20.54 -20.82 -8.07
N GLN A 219 21.27 -19.86 -8.62
CA GLN A 219 22.36 -19.16 -7.95
C GLN A 219 22.07 -17.66 -7.77
N GLY A 220 20.88 -17.21 -8.15
CA GLY A 220 20.45 -15.83 -7.99
C GLY A 220 20.63 -15.33 -6.56
N LEU A 221 21.16 -14.11 -6.45
CA LEU A 221 21.37 -13.44 -5.18
C LEU A 221 20.02 -13.06 -4.57
N VAL A 222 19.76 -13.56 -3.36
CA VAL A 222 18.59 -13.17 -2.55
C VAL A 222 18.94 -12.03 -1.61
N LEU A 223 20.04 -12.16 -0.85
CA LEU A 223 20.47 -11.17 0.13
C LEU A 223 21.37 -10.12 -0.53
N VAL A 224 20.80 -9.05 -1.10
CA VAL A 224 21.57 -8.08 -1.90
C VAL A 224 22.68 -7.38 -1.10
N TRP A 225 22.56 -7.33 0.22
CA TRP A 225 23.55 -6.74 1.11
C TRP A 225 24.79 -7.61 1.36
N THR A 226 24.87 -8.84 0.84
CA THR A 226 26.11 -9.63 0.96
C THR A 226 27.15 -9.26 -0.09
N GLU A 227 26.75 -8.54 -1.14
CA GLU A 227 27.64 -8.08 -2.20
C GLU A 227 28.18 -6.67 -1.89
N VAL A 228 29.46 -6.44 -2.17
CA VAL A 228 30.11 -5.13 -2.01
C VAL A 228 29.32 -4.03 -2.75
N TRP A 229 29.24 -2.84 -2.14
CA TRP A 229 28.62 -1.68 -2.80
C TRP A 229 29.46 -0.40 -2.67
N ASP A 230 30.00 0.03 -3.80
CA ASP A 230 30.77 1.26 -4.01
C ASP A 230 29.89 2.51 -4.26
N GLY A 231 28.57 2.34 -4.33
CA GLY A 231 27.61 3.40 -4.69
C GLY A 231 27.56 3.73 -6.18
N LYS A 232 28.29 3.03 -7.05
CA LYS A 232 28.37 3.30 -8.50
C LYS A 232 27.96 2.09 -9.34
N THR A 233 28.31 0.89 -8.89
CA THR A 233 28.06 -0.35 -9.62
C THR A 233 26.70 -0.93 -9.24
N SER A 234 25.82 -1.02 -10.22
CA SER A 234 24.48 -1.61 -10.08
C SER A 234 24.48 -3.10 -10.40
N LEU A 235 23.66 -3.89 -9.70
CA LEU A 235 23.45 -5.31 -9.97
C LEU A 235 22.38 -5.50 -11.06
N PRO A 236 22.66 -6.22 -12.15
CA PRO A 236 21.65 -6.56 -13.14
C PRO A 236 20.72 -7.67 -12.63
N LEU A 237 19.46 -7.68 -13.07
CA LEU A 237 18.46 -8.68 -12.65
C LEU A 237 18.92 -10.13 -12.86
N ARG A 238 19.72 -10.39 -13.90
CA ARG A 238 20.28 -11.73 -14.17
C ARG A 238 21.22 -12.30 -13.11
N ARG A 239 21.69 -11.48 -12.16
CA ARG A 239 22.47 -11.94 -11.01
C ARG A 239 21.60 -12.21 -9.78
N LEU A 240 20.31 -11.92 -9.86
CA LEU A 240 19.40 -11.92 -8.73
C LEU A 240 18.46 -13.11 -8.82
N ASP A 241 17.99 -13.55 -7.66
CA ASP A 241 16.79 -14.36 -7.55
C ASP A 241 15.56 -13.44 -7.66
N PRO A 242 14.42 -13.84 -8.26
CA PRO A 242 13.17 -13.07 -8.25
C PRO A 242 12.72 -12.54 -6.88
N PHE A 243 13.08 -13.21 -5.79
CA PHE A 243 12.77 -12.80 -4.41
C PHE A 243 13.90 -12.03 -3.74
N TYR A 244 14.80 -11.42 -4.51
CA TYR A 244 15.87 -10.59 -3.95
C TYR A 244 15.33 -9.52 -3.00
N LEU A 245 15.93 -9.47 -1.82
CA LEU A 245 15.69 -8.48 -0.78
C LEU A 245 16.61 -7.28 -1.05
N GLU A 246 16.00 -6.20 -1.49
CA GLU A 246 16.71 -5.01 -1.95
C GLU A 246 17.25 -4.15 -0.81
N ILE A 247 18.40 -3.52 -1.04
CA ILE A 247 18.91 -2.40 -0.27
C ILE A 247 19.13 -1.21 -1.21
N CYS A 248 18.60 -0.04 -0.88
CA CYS A 248 18.72 1.17 -1.69
C CYS A 248 19.53 2.29 -1.01
N ARG A 249 20.05 2.04 0.20
CA ARG A 249 20.93 2.94 0.95
C ARG A 249 22.17 2.19 1.43
N ARG A 250 23.28 2.93 1.51
CA ARG A 250 24.56 2.45 2.06
C ARG A 250 24.62 2.87 3.52
N ILE A 251 24.11 2.02 4.41
CA ILE A 251 24.01 2.28 5.85
C ILE A 251 25.00 1.39 6.61
N ARG A 252 25.56 1.90 7.71
CA ARG A 252 26.29 1.13 8.73
C ARG A 252 25.84 1.54 10.12
N LEU A 253 25.36 0.58 10.90
CA LEU A 253 25.03 0.79 12.30
C LEU A 253 26.30 0.75 13.17
N ARG A 254 26.27 1.52 14.26
CA ARG A 254 27.33 1.60 15.27
C ARG A 254 26.78 1.21 16.63
N SER A 255 27.59 0.52 17.42
CA SER A 255 27.28 0.15 18.79
C SER A 255 28.34 0.68 19.75
N ASP A 256 27.94 0.94 20.99
CA ASP A 256 28.82 1.17 22.14
C ASP A 256 29.17 -0.14 22.89
N GLY A 257 28.84 -1.30 22.31
CA GLY A 257 28.98 -2.62 22.91
C GLY A 257 27.75 -3.09 23.70
N THR A 258 26.81 -2.20 24.04
CA THR A 258 25.59 -2.54 24.78
C THR A 258 24.32 -2.26 23.96
N SER A 259 24.32 -1.18 23.18
CA SER A 259 23.19 -0.72 22.40
C SER A 259 23.63 -0.21 21.03
N ILE A 260 22.69 -0.10 20.09
CA ILE A 260 22.93 0.57 18.81
C ILE A 260 22.73 2.07 19.07
N VAL A 261 23.76 2.86 18.81
CA VAL A 261 23.81 4.28 19.17
C VAL A 261 23.67 5.22 17.98
N GLN A 262 23.93 4.72 16.76
CA GLN A 262 23.98 5.55 15.56
C GLN A 262 23.90 4.72 14.28
N ALA A 263 23.41 5.35 13.21
CA ALA A 263 23.56 4.92 11.84
C ALA A 263 24.38 5.93 11.03
N ASP A 264 25.38 5.42 10.31
CA ASP A 264 26.19 6.15 9.35
C ASP A 264 25.70 5.87 7.92
N SER A 265 25.83 6.83 7.02
CA SER A 265 25.50 6.65 5.61
C SER A 265 26.54 7.18 4.63
N LEU A 266 26.45 6.69 3.39
CA LEU A 266 27.17 7.17 2.22
C LEU A 266 26.19 7.43 1.07
N SER A 267 26.53 8.42 0.23
CA SER A 267 25.82 8.65 -1.02
C SER A 267 26.08 7.53 -2.04
N ALA A 268 25.10 7.29 -2.90
CA ALA A 268 25.21 6.46 -4.09
C ALA A 268 24.91 7.28 -5.35
N ASP A 269 25.80 7.18 -6.34
CA ASP A 269 25.64 7.80 -7.65
C ASP A 269 24.62 7.04 -8.51
N ASN A 270 24.49 5.73 -8.35
CA ASN A 270 23.57 4.88 -9.10
C ASN A 270 22.69 4.03 -8.19
N ASP A 271 21.53 3.61 -8.73
CA ASP A 271 20.62 2.69 -8.04
C ASP A 271 21.33 1.35 -7.78
N ARG A 272 20.99 0.66 -6.68
CA ARG A 272 21.62 -0.64 -6.37
C ARG A 272 21.33 -1.69 -7.44
N ILE A 273 20.14 -1.64 -8.02
CA ILE A 273 19.65 -2.61 -9.00
C ILE A 273 19.49 -1.90 -10.34
N ALA A 274 20.08 -2.47 -11.40
CA ALA A 274 20.02 -1.94 -12.75
C ALA A 274 18.67 -2.27 -13.43
N ALA A 275 17.61 -1.59 -13.01
CA ALA A 275 16.24 -1.85 -13.46
C ALA A 275 15.43 -0.58 -13.78
N LYS A 276 16.10 0.59 -13.88
CA LYS A 276 15.43 1.88 -14.09
C LYS A 276 14.53 1.91 -15.33
N ASP A 277 14.98 1.27 -16.41
CA ASP A 277 14.24 1.24 -17.68
C ASP A 277 12.96 0.40 -17.60
N LEU A 278 12.85 -0.48 -16.59
CA LEU A 278 11.65 -1.30 -16.36
C LEU A 278 10.55 -0.58 -15.59
N LYS A 279 10.75 0.68 -15.18
CA LYS A 279 9.73 1.51 -14.53
C LYS A 279 9.00 0.78 -13.39
N GLY A 280 9.77 0.08 -12.54
CA GLY A 280 9.23 -0.66 -11.40
C GLY A 280 8.67 -2.05 -11.69
N VAL A 281 8.55 -2.45 -12.96
CA VAL A 281 8.02 -3.75 -13.37
C VAL A 281 9.13 -4.79 -13.33
N VAL A 282 9.49 -5.21 -12.12
CA VAL A 282 10.55 -6.21 -11.87
C VAL A 282 9.99 -7.56 -11.40
N GLY A 283 8.69 -7.78 -11.54
CA GLY A 283 8.03 -9.01 -11.09
C GLY A 283 7.65 -9.02 -9.61
N ASP A 284 7.45 -7.86 -8.99
CA ASP A 284 6.99 -7.76 -7.60
C ASP A 284 5.55 -8.30 -7.45
N ALA A 285 5.36 -9.20 -6.51
CA ALA A 285 4.11 -9.94 -6.34
C ALA A 285 2.96 -9.10 -5.75
N TRP A 286 3.28 -8.02 -5.04
CA TRP A 286 2.31 -7.13 -4.38
C TRP A 286 2.00 -5.84 -5.14
N LEU A 287 2.79 -5.51 -6.16
CA LEU A 287 2.74 -4.21 -6.84
C LEU A 287 1.89 -4.32 -8.11
N PRO A 288 0.72 -3.65 -8.20
CA PRO A 288 -0.05 -3.63 -9.43
C PRO A 288 0.75 -3.00 -10.58
N VAL A 289 0.58 -3.52 -11.79
CA VAL A 289 1.20 -2.97 -13.00
C VAL A 289 0.13 -2.24 -13.80
N VAL A 290 0.36 -0.96 -14.10
CA VAL A 290 -0.51 -0.17 -14.97
C VAL A 290 -0.26 -0.60 -16.40
N MET A 291 -1.31 -1.06 -17.07
CA MET A 291 -1.24 -1.43 -18.48
C MET A 291 -1.43 -0.18 -19.36
N PRO A 292 -0.58 -0.02 -20.40
CA PRO A 292 -0.70 1.10 -21.31
C PRO A 292 -2.00 0.99 -22.12
N LYS A 293 -2.59 2.14 -22.48
CA LYS A 293 -3.74 2.17 -23.42
C LYS A 293 -3.28 2.04 -24.87
N ASP A 294 -2.11 2.61 -25.17
CA ASP A 294 -1.49 2.60 -26.48
C ASP A 294 -0.36 1.57 -26.52
N ALA A 295 -0.32 0.73 -27.56
CA ALA A 295 0.68 -0.34 -27.69
C ALA A 295 2.14 0.17 -27.82
N LYS A 296 2.35 1.48 -27.96
CA LYS A 296 3.67 2.12 -28.02
C LYS A 296 4.24 2.45 -26.63
N ASP A 297 3.37 2.53 -25.62
CA ASP A 297 3.78 2.78 -24.25
C ASP A 297 4.15 1.48 -23.54
N GLU A 298 5.05 1.58 -22.57
CA GLU A 298 5.47 0.44 -21.76
C GLU A 298 4.64 0.34 -20.47
N PRO A 299 4.41 -0.87 -19.95
CA PRO A 299 3.84 -1.06 -18.63
C PRO A 299 4.72 -0.42 -17.55
N LYS A 300 4.09 0.01 -16.46
CA LYS A 300 4.77 0.66 -15.35
C LYS A 300 4.17 0.26 -14.02
N ALA A 301 4.99 0.24 -12.97
CA ALA A 301 4.49 0.05 -11.62
C ALA A 301 3.45 1.12 -11.25
N TYR A 302 2.41 0.72 -10.53
CA TYR A 302 1.41 1.65 -10.04
C TYR A 302 1.99 2.57 -8.96
N THR A 303 1.81 3.88 -9.15
CA THR A 303 2.12 4.92 -8.17
C THR A 303 0.82 5.50 -7.66
N VAL A 304 0.59 5.43 -6.35
CA VAL A 304 -0.56 6.09 -5.70
C VAL A 304 -0.33 7.61 -5.70
N PRO A 305 -1.31 8.42 -6.11
CA PRO A 305 -1.15 9.86 -6.17
C PRO A 305 -1.19 10.50 -4.76
N PRO A 306 -0.77 11.78 -4.62
CA PRO A 306 -0.77 12.50 -3.34
C PRO A 306 -2.09 12.48 -2.57
N GLU A 307 -3.22 12.41 -3.28
CA GLU A 307 -4.56 12.41 -2.71
C GLU A 307 -4.93 11.09 -2.03
N GLY A 308 -4.16 10.02 -2.28
CA GLY A 308 -4.36 8.70 -1.70
C GLY A 308 -5.09 7.72 -2.62
N ILE A 309 -5.83 6.81 -2.00
CA ILE A 309 -6.48 5.67 -2.67
C ILE A 309 -7.99 5.93 -2.74
N SER A 310 -8.51 6.25 -3.92
CA SER A 310 -9.94 6.48 -4.15
C SER A 310 -10.73 5.19 -4.34
N VAL A 311 -12.05 5.25 -4.18
CA VAL A 311 -12.94 4.13 -4.52
C VAL A 311 -12.81 3.71 -6.00
N ASP A 312 -12.65 4.64 -6.94
CA ASP A 312 -12.40 4.30 -8.34
C ASP A 312 -11.09 3.51 -8.52
N THR A 313 -10.04 3.87 -7.77
CA THR A 313 -8.78 3.13 -7.79
C THR A 313 -8.98 1.69 -7.30
N LEU A 314 -9.65 1.51 -6.16
CA LEU A 314 -9.95 0.19 -5.60
C LEU A 314 -10.80 -0.64 -6.57
N ARG A 315 -11.83 -0.03 -7.15
CA ARG A 315 -12.68 -0.63 -8.18
C ARG A 315 -11.85 -1.12 -9.36
N ARG A 316 -11.01 -0.25 -9.94
CA ARG A 316 -10.16 -0.61 -11.09
C ARG A 316 -9.18 -1.72 -10.75
N LEU A 317 -8.61 -1.74 -9.55
CA LEU A 317 -7.76 -2.84 -9.09
C LEU A 317 -8.55 -4.14 -8.99
N ILE A 318 -9.65 -4.16 -8.22
CA ILE A 318 -10.49 -5.36 -8.02
C ILE A 318 -10.99 -5.94 -9.36
N PHE A 319 -11.35 -5.08 -10.32
CA PHE A 319 -11.82 -5.50 -11.63
C PHE A 319 -10.73 -5.61 -12.71
N GLU A 320 -9.45 -5.37 -12.39
CA GLU A 320 -8.31 -5.34 -13.34
C GLU A 320 -8.53 -4.35 -14.52
N GLU A 321 -9.26 -3.24 -14.33
CA GLU A 321 -9.48 -2.24 -15.39
C GLU A 321 -8.24 -1.35 -15.58
N GLY A 322 -7.44 -1.71 -16.59
CA GLY A 322 -6.19 -1.04 -16.93
C GLY A 322 -5.02 -1.43 -16.03
N PHE A 323 -5.14 -2.57 -15.34
CA PHE A 323 -4.12 -3.12 -14.46
C PHE A 323 -3.86 -4.58 -14.78
N GLU A 324 -2.60 -4.98 -14.67
CA GLU A 324 -2.20 -6.37 -14.53
C GLU A 324 -1.85 -6.62 -13.06
N LEU A 325 -2.44 -7.67 -12.50
CA LEU A 325 -2.25 -8.05 -11.10
C LEU A 325 -1.39 -9.32 -10.95
N GLY A 326 -0.55 -9.34 -9.93
CA GLY A 326 0.25 -10.49 -9.51
C GLY A 326 -0.52 -11.49 -8.63
N ALA A 327 0.14 -12.61 -8.30
CA ALA A 327 -0.50 -13.73 -7.60
C ALA A 327 -1.05 -13.37 -6.21
N LEU A 328 -0.46 -12.39 -5.51
CA LEU A 328 -0.86 -12.01 -4.15
C LEU A 328 -2.14 -11.16 -4.16
N GLN A 329 -2.51 -10.62 -5.31
CA GLN A 329 -3.69 -9.76 -5.49
C GLN A 329 -4.92 -10.55 -5.94
N LYS A 330 -4.80 -11.89 -5.97
CA LYS A 330 -5.88 -12.83 -6.28
C LYS A 330 -5.92 -13.92 -5.20
N PRO A 331 -7.11 -14.46 -4.87
CA PRO A 331 -7.19 -15.61 -3.99
C PRO A 331 -6.78 -16.88 -4.72
N LEU A 332 -6.47 -17.92 -3.95
CA LEU A 332 -6.38 -19.28 -4.48
C LEU A 332 -7.79 -19.88 -4.62
N ASP A 333 -8.00 -20.71 -5.64
CA ASP A 333 -9.33 -21.30 -5.93
C ASP A 333 -9.91 -22.11 -4.77
N ARG A 334 -9.04 -22.77 -3.99
CA ARG A 334 -9.41 -23.59 -2.83
C ARG A 334 -9.81 -22.78 -1.59
N TRP A 335 -9.60 -21.46 -1.58
CA TRP A 335 -9.99 -20.63 -0.44
C TRP A 335 -11.51 -20.60 -0.29
N GLN A 336 -12.01 -20.63 0.94
CA GLN A 336 -13.43 -20.59 1.27
C GLN A 336 -13.74 -19.37 2.14
N GLY A 337 -14.99 -18.95 2.15
CA GLY A 337 -15.46 -17.79 2.91
C GLY A 337 -15.05 -16.45 2.30
N ASP A 338 -15.24 -15.41 3.10
CA ASP A 338 -14.93 -14.04 2.77
C ASP A 338 -13.42 -13.81 2.67
N VAL A 339 -13.04 -12.87 1.80
CA VAL A 339 -11.65 -12.42 1.66
C VAL A 339 -11.61 -10.89 1.72
N TYR A 340 -10.42 -10.33 1.92
CA TYR A 340 -10.22 -8.89 2.01
C TYR A 340 -9.19 -8.47 0.98
N PHE A 341 -9.55 -7.51 0.11
CA PHE A 341 -8.57 -6.81 -0.71
C PHE A 341 -8.02 -5.64 0.12
N SER A 342 -6.75 -5.72 0.49
CA SER A 342 -6.03 -4.72 1.27
C SER A 342 -5.00 -4.04 0.39
N ILE A 343 -4.92 -2.71 0.45
CA ILE A 343 -3.85 -1.95 -0.17
C ILE A 343 -3.34 -0.90 0.82
N SER A 344 -2.03 -0.88 1.04
CA SER A 344 -1.37 0.15 1.84
C SER A 344 -0.24 0.82 1.08
N VAL A 345 0.04 2.07 1.41
CA VAL A 345 1.14 2.82 0.83
C VAL A 345 1.52 4.01 1.70
N LEU A 346 2.81 4.31 1.74
CA LEU A 346 3.29 5.60 2.21
C LEU A 346 3.53 6.52 1.01
N VAL A 347 2.70 7.55 0.86
CA VAL A 347 2.79 8.51 -0.24
C VAL A 347 3.71 9.66 0.17
N ARG A 348 4.66 9.97 -0.71
CA ARG A 348 5.64 11.03 -0.54
C ARG A 348 5.53 12.07 -1.65
N GLY A 349 5.89 13.30 -1.31
CA GLY A 349 6.08 14.42 -2.24
C GLY A 349 7.53 14.92 -2.20
N GLU A 350 7.80 16.00 -2.94
CA GLU A 350 9.11 16.64 -2.99
C GLU A 350 9.50 17.18 -1.59
N GLY A 351 10.28 16.40 -0.83
CA GLY A 351 10.75 16.75 0.51
C GLY A 351 9.71 16.64 1.63
N LYS A 352 8.55 16.02 1.40
CA LYS A 352 7.47 15.84 2.40
C LYS A 352 6.82 14.47 2.32
N THR A 353 6.19 14.04 3.40
CA THR A 353 5.28 12.89 3.42
C THR A 353 3.85 13.41 3.25
N ASN A 354 3.11 12.90 2.26
CA ASN A 354 1.72 13.30 2.00
C ASN A 354 0.73 12.50 2.87
N GLY A 355 1.10 11.28 3.27
CA GLY A 355 0.33 10.47 4.19
C GLY A 355 0.62 8.98 4.07
N PHE A 356 0.23 8.23 5.10
CA PHE A 356 0.10 6.78 5.01
C PHE A 356 -1.38 6.45 4.75
N TYR A 357 -1.64 5.72 3.68
CA TYR A 357 -2.98 5.30 3.28
C TYR A 357 -3.08 3.79 3.40
N HIS A 358 -4.16 3.31 4.02
CA HIS A 358 -4.49 1.89 4.10
C HIS A 358 -5.99 1.74 3.87
N GLN A 359 -6.36 0.99 2.84
CA GLN A 359 -7.74 0.70 2.49
C GLN A 359 -7.98 -0.81 2.48
N ILE A 360 -9.14 -1.22 2.97
CA ILE A 360 -9.57 -2.62 3.02
C ILE A 360 -10.98 -2.72 2.44
N VAL A 361 -11.15 -3.58 1.45
CA VAL A 361 -12.45 -3.94 0.88
C VAL A 361 -12.74 -5.39 1.22
N THR A 362 -13.77 -5.63 2.02
CA THR A 362 -14.32 -6.98 2.23
C THR A 362 -14.95 -7.45 0.93
N ILE A 363 -14.57 -8.63 0.45
CA ILE A 363 -15.14 -9.32 -0.71
C ILE A 363 -15.86 -10.56 -0.17
N PRO A 364 -17.19 -10.50 -0.04
CA PRO A 364 -17.98 -11.62 0.43
C PRO A 364 -17.86 -12.84 -0.46
N GLU A 365 -18.02 -14.04 0.09
CA GLU A 365 -17.92 -15.29 -0.67
C GLU A 365 -18.80 -15.31 -1.92
N ARG A 366 -20.03 -14.76 -1.80
CA ARG A 366 -21.00 -14.62 -2.91
C ARG A 366 -20.53 -13.73 -4.07
N ALA A 367 -19.62 -12.78 -3.84
CA ALA A 367 -19.13 -11.88 -4.88
C ALA A 367 -17.98 -12.50 -5.69
N ARG A 368 -17.29 -13.50 -5.13
CA ARG A 368 -16.09 -14.11 -5.72
C ARG A 368 -16.30 -14.70 -7.11
N PRO A 369 -17.40 -15.42 -7.42
CA PRO A 369 -17.62 -15.96 -8.77
C PRO A 369 -17.68 -14.87 -9.84
N ARG A 370 -18.29 -13.73 -9.51
CA ARG A 370 -18.42 -12.57 -10.40
C ARG A 370 -17.10 -11.82 -10.61
N LEU A 371 -16.12 -11.97 -9.71
CA LEU A 371 -14.82 -11.32 -9.82
C LEU A 371 -13.78 -12.20 -10.52
N TRP A 372 -13.72 -13.49 -10.17
CA TRP A 372 -12.59 -14.35 -10.53
C TRP A 372 -12.95 -15.62 -11.30
N LYS A 373 -14.23 -16.02 -11.39
CA LYS A 373 -14.63 -17.27 -12.06
C LYS A 373 -15.35 -17.09 -13.40
N ARG A 374 -16.18 -16.05 -13.53
CA ARG A 374 -17.05 -15.84 -14.70
C ARG A 374 -16.73 -14.50 -15.37
N GLN A 375 -16.03 -14.54 -16.51
CA GLN A 375 -15.55 -13.33 -17.19
C GLN A 375 -16.70 -12.39 -17.62
N GLU A 376 -17.78 -12.92 -18.20
CA GLU A 376 -18.92 -12.10 -18.63
C GLU A 376 -19.60 -11.37 -17.46
N GLN A 377 -19.75 -12.06 -16.32
CA GLN A 377 -20.30 -11.45 -15.10
C GLN A 377 -19.36 -10.38 -14.56
N ARG A 378 -18.05 -10.63 -14.60
CA ARG A 378 -17.02 -9.65 -14.20
C ARG A 378 -17.12 -8.37 -15.02
N GLU A 379 -17.24 -8.47 -16.34
CA GLU A 379 -17.35 -7.31 -17.23
C GLU A 379 -18.64 -6.51 -16.98
N THR A 380 -19.76 -7.21 -16.78
CA THR A 380 -21.05 -6.59 -16.46
C THR A 380 -20.98 -5.83 -15.13
N PHE A 381 -20.38 -6.45 -14.12
CA PHE A 381 -20.26 -5.87 -12.79
C PHE A 381 -19.22 -4.74 -12.74
N ALA A 382 -18.14 -4.85 -13.53
CA ALA A 382 -17.19 -3.76 -13.74
C ALA A 382 -17.87 -2.53 -14.36
N LYS A 383 -18.72 -2.72 -15.39
CA LYS A 383 -19.50 -1.64 -16.01
C LYS A 383 -20.49 -1.00 -15.03
N LEU A 384 -21.23 -1.81 -14.26
CA LEU A 384 -22.14 -1.31 -13.22
C LEU A 384 -21.38 -0.46 -12.19
N SER A 385 -20.26 -0.99 -11.67
CA SER A 385 -19.45 -0.29 -10.66
C SER A 385 -18.90 1.03 -11.18
N LYS A 386 -18.48 1.09 -12.45
CA LYS A 386 -17.98 2.31 -13.09
C LYS A 386 -19.08 3.37 -13.22
N GLN A 387 -20.24 2.97 -13.74
CA GLN A 387 -21.38 3.89 -13.89
C GLN A 387 -21.87 4.40 -12.53
N ALA A 388 -21.81 3.59 -11.48
CA ALA A 388 -22.16 4.02 -10.12
C ALA A 388 -21.22 5.11 -9.58
N VAL A 389 -19.90 5.00 -9.81
CA VAL A 389 -18.93 6.06 -9.47
C VAL A 389 -19.15 7.31 -10.32
N GLU A 390 -19.40 7.14 -11.62
CA GLU A 390 -19.70 8.27 -12.53
C GLU A 390 -20.96 9.04 -12.05
N ARG A 391 -22.02 8.33 -11.65
CA ARG A 391 -23.22 8.96 -11.06
C ARG A 391 -22.90 9.72 -9.77
N ALA A 392 -22.02 9.18 -8.91
CA ALA A 392 -21.61 9.88 -7.69
C ALA A 392 -20.90 11.21 -8.00
N GLY A 393 -20.02 11.22 -9.00
CA GLY A 393 -19.36 12.44 -9.49
C GLY A 393 -20.31 13.42 -10.18
N GLU A 394 -21.31 12.92 -10.93
CA GLU A 394 -22.37 13.77 -11.49
C GLU A 394 -23.20 14.47 -10.41
N VAL A 395 -23.62 13.74 -9.38
CA VAL A 395 -24.34 14.30 -8.23
C VAL A 395 -23.48 15.35 -7.53
N GLU A 396 -22.21 15.08 -7.28
CA GLU A 396 -21.30 16.03 -6.65
C GLU A 396 -21.19 17.33 -7.44
N HIS A 397 -20.76 17.25 -8.71
CA HIS A 397 -20.36 18.42 -9.47
C HIS A 397 -21.50 19.13 -10.20
N ARG A 398 -22.56 18.41 -10.58
CA ARG A 398 -23.65 18.95 -11.38
C ARG A 398 -24.92 19.24 -10.58
N ILE A 399 -25.02 18.75 -9.34
CA ILE A 399 -26.20 18.94 -8.51
C ILE A 399 -25.85 19.58 -7.17
N LEU A 400 -25.02 18.93 -6.35
CA LEU A 400 -24.69 19.39 -5.01
C LEU A 400 -23.87 20.69 -5.06
N LYS A 401 -22.86 20.78 -5.93
CA LYS A 401 -22.04 21.99 -6.06
C LYS A 401 -22.86 23.24 -6.40
N PRO A 402 -23.69 23.28 -7.46
CA PRO A 402 -24.56 24.42 -7.72
C PRO A 402 -25.51 24.74 -6.56
N ALA A 403 -26.07 23.74 -5.88
CA ALA A 403 -26.98 23.94 -4.76
C ALA A 403 -26.29 24.56 -3.54
N VAL A 404 -25.10 24.08 -3.17
CA VAL A 404 -24.28 24.67 -2.09
C VAL A 404 -23.88 26.10 -2.44
N TYR A 405 -23.52 26.38 -3.69
CA TYR A 405 -23.18 27.75 -4.12
C TYR A 405 -24.40 28.68 -4.04
N ALA A 406 -25.59 28.21 -4.40
CA ALA A 406 -26.82 28.98 -4.26
C ALA A 406 -27.20 29.23 -2.80
N LEU A 407 -26.93 28.26 -1.92
CA LEU A 407 -27.16 28.37 -0.48
C LEU A 407 -26.27 29.43 0.17
N LEU A 408 -25.03 29.56 -0.32
CA LEU A 408 -24.10 30.63 0.07
C LEU A 408 -24.54 32.02 -0.45
N GLY A 409 -25.48 32.06 -1.41
CA GLY A 409 -26.04 33.27 -2.00
C GLY A 409 -25.00 34.13 -2.72
N THR A 410 -25.36 35.38 -3.04
CA THR A 410 -24.39 36.43 -3.37
C THR A 410 -23.78 36.97 -2.08
N LEU A 411 -22.82 36.23 -1.50
CA LEU A 411 -21.72 36.82 -0.73
C LEU A 411 -20.81 37.59 -1.70
N GLU A 412 -21.39 38.51 -2.47
CA GLU A 412 -20.73 39.34 -3.46
C GLU A 412 -20.86 40.79 -3.03
N ARG A 413 -19.78 41.34 -2.47
CA ARG A 413 -19.45 42.75 -2.74
C ARG A 413 -18.01 43.14 -2.41
N SER A 414 -17.13 42.24 -2.00
CA SER A 414 -15.85 42.70 -1.46
C SER A 414 -14.64 41.82 -1.74
N GLY A 415 -14.57 41.12 -2.89
CA GLY A 415 -13.32 40.65 -3.52
C GLY A 415 -12.40 39.70 -2.72
N ARG A 416 -12.69 39.43 -1.44
CA ARG A 416 -12.00 38.52 -0.52
C ARG A 416 -12.76 37.19 -0.35
N GLU A 417 -13.81 36.97 -1.15
CA GLU A 417 -14.87 35.99 -0.89
C GLU A 417 -14.66 34.61 -1.57
N ASN A 418 -13.79 34.48 -2.58
CA ASN A 418 -13.57 33.19 -3.29
C ASN A 418 -13.02 32.06 -2.40
N VAL A 419 -12.24 32.40 -1.37
CA VAL A 419 -11.65 31.42 -0.44
C VAL A 419 -12.72 30.81 0.48
N THR A 420 -13.68 31.61 0.94
CA THR A 420 -14.75 31.15 1.84
C THR A 420 -15.70 30.18 1.12
N PHE A 421 -16.12 30.48 -0.12
CA PHE A 421 -16.94 29.56 -0.93
C PHE A 421 -16.22 28.24 -1.16
N LYS A 422 -14.94 28.32 -1.54
CA LYS A 422 -14.11 27.13 -1.78
C LYS A 422 -14.03 26.27 -0.52
N THR A 423 -13.78 26.84 0.65
CA THR A 423 -13.71 26.08 1.91
C THR A 423 -15.04 25.40 2.27
N TRP A 424 -16.18 26.09 2.11
CA TRP A 424 -17.49 25.50 2.37
C TRP A 424 -17.81 24.37 1.40
N TRP A 425 -17.53 24.58 0.11
CA TRP A 425 -17.69 23.54 -0.91
C TRP A 425 -16.77 22.35 -0.64
N GLU A 426 -15.48 22.56 -0.36
CA GLU A 426 -14.53 21.49 -0.06
C GLU A 426 -14.91 20.69 1.18
N ARG A 427 -15.57 21.33 2.16
CA ARG A 427 -16.16 20.61 3.30
C ARG A 427 -17.35 19.76 2.87
N ALA A 428 -18.34 20.34 2.18
CA ALA A 428 -19.53 19.63 1.71
C ALA A 428 -19.17 18.47 0.77
N ALA A 429 -18.24 18.69 -0.16
CA ALA A 429 -17.73 17.66 -1.06
C ALA A 429 -17.05 16.53 -0.30
N ARG A 430 -16.20 16.82 0.70
CA ARG A 430 -15.58 15.77 1.55
C ARG A 430 -16.62 14.97 2.34
N GLU A 431 -17.62 15.63 2.91
CA GLU A 431 -18.68 14.95 3.67
C GLU A 431 -19.54 14.05 2.76
N TYR A 432 -19.92 14.55 1.58
CA TYR A 432 -20.61 13.76 0.56
C TYR A 432 -19.76 12.56 0.09
N THR A 433 -18.49 12.80 -0.24
CA THR A 433 -17.59 11.78 -0.74
C THR A 433 -17.34 10.67 0.27
N ALA A 434 -16.99 11.02 1.52
CA ALA A 434 -16.82 10.03 2.57
C ALA A 434 -18.08 9.15 2.75
N ALA A 435 -19.27 9.77 2.75
CA ALA A 435 -20.51 9.05 2.98
C ALA A 435 -20.87 8.07 1.85
N TRP A 436 -20.67 8.43 0.57
CA TRP A 436 -20.95 7.48 -0.51
C TRP A 436 -19.83 6.46 -0.70
N GLU A 437 -18.57 6.82 -0.43
CA GLU A 437 -17.42 5.90 -0.54
C GLU A 437 -17.55 4.72 0.44
N ASP A 438 -17.90 4.99 1.71
CA ASP A 438 -18.17 3.96 2.73
C ASP A 438 -19.32 3.02 2.33
N ALA A 439 -20.28 3.55 1.59
CA ALA A 439 -21.47 2.86 1.15
C ALA A 439 -21.30 2.03 -0.14
N PHE A 440 -20.23 2.29 -0.92
CA PHE A 440 -20.11 1.83 -2.30
C PHE A 440 -19.96 0.32 -2.43
N PHE A 441 -18.91 -0.27 -1.83
CA PHE A 441 -18.68 -1.71 -1.93
C PHE A 441 -19.77 -2.55 -1.25
N PRO A 442 -20.27 -2.18 -0.04
CA PRO A 442 -21.42 -2.88 0.55
C PRO A 442 -22.64 -2.92 -0.36
N TRP A 443 -22.96 -1.81 -1.04
CA TRP A 443 -24.04 -1.76 -2.03
C TRP A 443 -23.70 -2.62 -3.26
N LEU A 444 -22.50 -2.49 -3.83
CA LEU A 444 -22.11 -3.24 -5.02
C LEU A 444 -22.28 -4.73 -4.77
N TRP A 445 -21.82 -5.24 -3.62
CA TRP A 445 -21.96 -6.65 -3.24
C TRP A 445 -23.39 -7.08 -2.93
N SER A 446 -24.30 -6.15 -2.61
CA SER A 446 -25.71 -6.49 -2.34
C SER A 446 -26.53 -6.68 -3.61
N VAL A 447 -26.05 -6.26 -4.79
CA VAL A 447 -26.77 -6.38 -6.06
C VAL A 447 -27.02 -7.86 -6.41
N PRO A 448 -28.29 -8.30 -6.52
CA PRO A 448 -28.66 -9.67 -6.93
C PRO A 448 -28.09 -10.09 -8.29
N GLU A 449 -28.01 -11.40 -8.59
CA GLU A 449 -27.49 -11.89 -9.89
C GLU A 449 -28.45 -11.59 -11.04
N ASP A 450 -29.74 -11.59 -10.74
CA ASP A 450 -30.88 -11.40 -11.63
C ASP A 450 -31.32 -9.94 -11.76
N ALA A 451 -30.80 -9.05 -10.91
CA ALA A 451 -31.13 -7.62 -10.97
C ALA A 451 -30.62 -7.00 -12.27
N THR A 452 -31.48 -6.23 -12.93
CA THR A 452 -31.04 -5.47 -14.11
C THR A 452 -30.09 -4.36 -13.67
N ARG A 453 -29.16 -4.01 -14.56
CA ARG A 453 -28.21 -2.90 -14.32
C ARG A 453 -28.94 -1.59 -13.99
N ASP A 454 -30.04 -1.32 -14.67
CA ASP A 454 -30.77 -0.06 -14.54
C ASP A 454 -31.50 0.00 -13.18
N GLU A 455 -32.10 -1.10 -12.71
CA GLU A 455 -32.67 -1.19 -11.36
C GLU A 455 -31.61 -0.97 -10.27
N ALA A 456 -30.46 -1.63 -10.40
CA ALA A 456 -29.36 -1.49 -9.43
C ALA A 456 -28.83 -0.05 -9.38
N LEU A 457 -28.64 0.60 -10.54
CA LEU A 457 -28.23 2.00 -10.60
C LEU A 457 -29.31 2.95 -10.07
N GLN A 458 -30.58 2.65 -10.28
CA GLN A 458 -31.68 3.44 -9.75
C GLN A 458 -31.66 3.40 -8.21
N GLU A 459 -31.49 2.22 -7.60
CA GLU A 459 -31.31 2.07 -6.15
C GLU A 459 -30.10 2.87 -5.64
N TRP A 460 -28.94 2.74 -6.30
CA TRP A 460 -27.74 3.50 -5.95
C TRP A 460 -27.98 5.01 -6.00
N THR A 461 -28.67 5.47 -7.04
CA THR A 461 -28.91 6.91 -7.24
C THR A 461 -29.87 7.47 -6.19
N ARG A 462 -30.84 6.68 -5.71
CA ARG A 462 -31.66 7.05 -4.54
C ARG A 462 -30.80 7.25 -3.30
N LYS A 463 -29.81 6.37 -3.09
CA LYS A 463 -28.85 6.51 -1.97
C LYS A 463 -28.02 7.78 -2.10
N LEU A 464 -27.47 8.06 -3.28
CA LEU A 464 -26.73 9.30 -3.56
C LEU A 464 -27.59 10.55 -3.36
N TYR A 465 -28.86 10.52 -3.78
CA TYR A 465 -29.83 11.59 -3.53
C TYR A 465 -30.00 11.87 -2.04
N SER A 466 -30.25 10.82 -1.23
CA SER A 466 -30.40 10.95 0.22
C SER A 466 -29.16 11.55 0.88
N VAL A 467 -27.97 11.05 0.53
CA VAL A 467 -26.69 11.55 1.08
C VAL A 467 -26.46 13.01 0.67
N ALA A 468 -26.63 13.36 -0.61
CA ALA A 468 -26.42 14.72 -1.09
C ALA A 468 -27.41 15.71 -0.45
N LEU A 469 -28.67 15.30 -0.27
CA LEU A 469 -29.68 16.13 0.39
C LEU A 469 -29.34 16.36 1.86
N GLU A 470 -28.85 15.34 2.56
CA GLU A 470 -28.41 15.45 3.95
C GLU A 470 -27.23 16.41 4.09
N VAL A 471 -26.22 16.30 3.22
CA VAL A 471 -25.07 17.21 3.19
C VAL A 471 -25.50 18.65 2.91
N LEU A 472 -26.43 18.87 1.98
CA LEU A 472 -26.96 20.20 1.69
C LEU A 472 -27.65 20.81 2.93
N ARG A 473 -28.52 20.04 3.59
CA ARG A 473 -29.23 20.47 4.81
C ARG A 473 -28.29 20.72 5.98
N GLU A 474 -27.25 19.90 6.13
CA GLU A 474 -26.25 20.10 7.18
C GLU A 474 -25.38 21.33 6.89
N THR A 475 -25.06 21.59 5.63
CA THR A 475 -24.39 22.81 5.21
C THR A 475 -25.25 24.04 5.54
N GLU A 476 -26.56 23.99 5.30
CA GLU A 476 -27.49 25.04 5.70
C GLU A 476 -27.45 25.30 7.21
N ARG A 477 -27.57 24.25 8.03
CA ARG A 477 -27.58 24.37 9.49
C ARG A 477 -26.34 25.06 10.04
N ARG A 478 -25.18 24.87 9.40
CA ARG A 478 -23.90 25.42 9.84
C ARG A 478 -23.64 26.84 9.35
N LEU A 479 -24.35 27.29 8.32
CA LEU A 479 -24.10 28.59 7.72
C LEU A 479 -24.53 29.73 8.64
N PRO A 480 -23.61 30.66 9.00
CA PRO A 480 -23.99 31.88 9.69
C PRO A 480 -24.84 32.73 8.75
N SER A 481 -26.13 32.89 9.01
CA SER A 481 -27.04 33.67 8.14
C SER A 481 -27.78 34.76 8.92
N LYS A 482 -28.01 35.91 8.27
CA LYS A 482 -28.96 36.93 8.74
C LYS A 482 -30.37 36.43 8.44
N GLU A 483 -31.22 36.30 9.47
CA GLU A 483 -32.54 35.65 9.41
C GLU A 483 -33.40 36.04 8.19
N GLY A 484 -33.38 37.31 7.76
CA GLY A 484 -34.18 37.80 6.64
C GLY A 484 -33.79 37.29 5.24
N ARG A 485 -32.56 36.77 5.03
CA ARG A 485 -32.12 36.24 3.71
C ARG A 485 -32.05 34.72 3.66
N ARG A 486 -32.12 34.06 4.82
CA ARG A 486 -32.00 32.60 4.95
C ARG A 486 -33.04 31.87 4.12
N TYR A 487 -34.31 32.26 4.22
CA TYR A 487 -35.39 31.63 3.46
C TYR A 487 -35.20 31.71 1.94
N GLN A 488 -34.67 32.82 1.43
CA GLN A 488 -34.46 33.00 -0.01
C GLN A 488 -33.33 32.12 -0.54
N THR A 489 -32.20 32.04 0.16
CA THR A 489 -31.06 31.23 -0.28
C THR A 489 -31.34 29.74 -0.13
N VAL A 490 -32.05 29.32 0.92
CA VAL A 490 -32.50 27.94 1.11
C VAL A 490 -33.46 27.52 -0.01
N ALA A 491 -34.52 28.30 -0.28
CA ALA A 491 -35.46 27.98 -1.34
C ALA A 491 -34.80 27.93 -2.72
N ALA A 492 -33.82 28.81 -2.98
CA ALA A 492 -33.05 28.79 -4.23
C ALA A 492 -32.18 27.52 -4.35
N ALA A 493 -31.49 27.14 -3.26
CA ALA A 493 -30.65 25.95 -3.21
C ALA A 493 -31.47 24.66 -3.39
N GLU A 494 -32.60 24.52 -2.69
CA GLU A 494 -33.49 23.37 -2.82
C GLU A 494 -34.08 23.26 -4.23
N ARG A 495 -34.52 24.38 -4.81
CA ARG A 495 -35.02 24.40 -6.19
C ARG A 495 -33.96 23.94 -7.18
N ILE A 496 -32.72 24.41 -7.03
CA ILE A 496 -31.60 24.00 -7.90
C ILE A 496 -31.29 22.52 -7.70
N PHE A 497 -31.23 22.06 -6.45
CA PHE A 497 -30.96 20.66 -6.11
C PHE A 497 -32.00 19.72 -6.71
N LEU A 498 -33.29 19.96 -6.42
CA LEU A 498 -34.40 19.13 -6.88
C LEU A 498 -34.55 19.18 -8.41
N GLY A 499 -34.48 20.38 -9.00
CA GLY A 499 -34.57 20.55 -10.45
C GLY A 499 -33.43 19.86 -11.19
N ALA A 500 -32.19 19.97 -10.69
CA ALA A 500 -31.04 19.31 -11.29
C ALA A 500 -31.11 17.77 -11.15
N PHE A 501 -31.59 17.26 -10.01
CA PHE A 501 -31.84 15.83 -9.83
C PHE A 501 -32.91 15.30 -10.78
N TYR A 502 -34.06 15.98 -10.87
CA TYR A 502 -35.15 15.57 -11.76
C TYR A 502 -34.71 15.53 -13.22
N ASN A 503 -33.98 16.55 -13.68
CA ASN A 503 -33.52 16.64 -15.07
C ASN A 503 -32.50 15.57 -15.45
N ARG A 504 -31.66 15.13 -14.50
CA ARG A 504 -30.58 14.15 -14.76
C ARG A 504 -30.98 12.71 -14.51
N PHE A 505 -31.82 12.51 -13.50
CA PHE A 505 -32.21 11.20 -13.00
C PHE A 505 -33.74 11.08 -12.96
N SER A 506 -34.39 11.44 -14.06
CA SER A 506 -35.85 11.43 -14.19
C SER A 506 -36.47 10.06 -13.89
N GLU A 507 -35.71 8.98 -14.11
CA GLU A 507 -36.12 7.61 -13.79
C GLU A 507 -36.44 7.40 -12.31
N LEU A 508 -35.92 8.25 -11.41
CA LEU A 508 -36.23 8.18 -9.98
C LEU A 508 -37.64 8.65 -9.62
N PHE A 509 -38.25 9.48 -10.47
CA PHE A 509 -39.47 10.21 -10.19
C PHE A 509 -40.67 9.72 -11.03
N GLN A 510 -40.45 8.74 -11.91
CA GLN A 510 -41.53 8.08 -12.62
C GLN A 510 -42.28 7.14 -11.66
N PRO A 511 -43.63 7.16 -11.62
CA PRO A 511 -44.39 6.19 -10.85
C PRO A 511 -44.03 4.78 -11.36
N ARG A 512 -43.76 3.83 -10.45
CA ARG A 512 -43.65 2.41 -10.81
C ARG A 512 -44.92 2.09 -11.60
N LYS A 513 -44.78 1.69 -12.87
CA LYS A 513 -45.90 1.10 -13.60
C LYS A 513 -46.32 -0.11 -12.77
N GLU A 514 -47.46 0.00 -12.11
CA GLU A 514 -48.13 -1.18 -11.57
C GLU A 514 -48.28 -2.15 -12.73
N GLU A 515 -47.75 -3.36 -12.56
CA GLU A 515 -48.05 -4.47 -13.44
C GLU A 515 -49.56 -4.69 -13.37
N VAL A 516 -50.27 -4.16 -14.36
CA VAL A 516 -51.63 -4.59 -14.65
C VAL A 516 -51.49 -6.01 -15.18
N LEU A 517 -51.58 -6.97 -14.27
CA LEU A 517 -51.74 -8.39 -14.60
C LEU A 517 -52.97 -8.54 -15.51
N PRO A 518 -52.87 -9.24 -16.65
CA PRO A 518 -54.04 -9.66 -17.43
C PRO A 518 -54.92 -10.66 -16.68
#